data_AF-A0A820REI4-F1
#
_entry.id   AF-A0A820REI4-F1
#
_cell.length_a   1.000
_cell.length_b   1.000
_cell.length_c   1.000
_cell.angle_alpha   90.00
_cell.angle_beta   90.00
_cell.angle_gamma   90.00
#
_symmetry.space_group_name_H-M   'P 1'
#
loop_
_entity.id
_entity.type
_entity.pdbx_description
1 polymer ?
#
loop_
_entity_poly.entity_id
_entity_poly.type
_entity_poly.pdbx_seq_one_letter_code
_entity_poly.pdbx_strand_id
1 'polypeptide(L)' 'SEQDIAVWLGGSILSSLSTFQKMWTTKQEYNDFGPSIMHRNFL' A
#
# COMPACT_ATOMS: atom_id res chain seq x y z
N SER A 1 -2.13 2.92 22.67
CA SER A 1 -2.40 1.64 23.36
C SER A 1 -1.49 0.55 22.78
N GLU A 2 -1.43 -0.63 23.39
CA GLU A 2 -0.68 -1.76 22.83
C GLU A 2 -1.17 -2.16 21.42
N GLN A 3 -2.46 -1.90 21.13
CA GLN A 3 -3.05 -2.10 19.81
C GLN A 3 -2.45 -1.18 18.74
N ASP A 4 -2.21 0.09 19.07
CA ASP A 4 -1.59 1.03 18.12
C ASP A 4 -0.20 0.54 17.71
N ILE A 5 0.60 0.07 18.69
CA ILE A 5 1.94 -0.45 18.43
C ILE A 5 1.88 -1.69 17.53
N ALA A 6 0.94 -2.60 17.78
CA ALA A 6 0.75 -3.79 16.96
C ALA A 6 0.34 -3.44 15.51
N VAL A 7 -0.51 -2.42 15.32
CA VAL A 7 -0.90 -1.91 13.98
C VAL A 7 0.30 -1.33 13.24
N TRP A 8 1.11 -0.50 13.88
CA TRP A 8 2.31 0.09 13.26
C TRP A 8 3.36 -0.96 12.90
N LEU A 9 3.56 -1.97 13.77
CA LEU A 9 4.46 -3.07 13.50
C LEU A 9 3.98 -3.92 12.32
N GLY A 10 2.69 -4.29 12.31
CA GLY A 10 2.07 -5.04 11.22
C GLY A 10 2.17 -4.32 9.88
N GLY A 11 1.91 -3.00 9.85
CA GLY A 11 2.04 -2.18 8.64
C GLY A 11 3.49 -2.12 8.12
N SER A 12 4.46 -2.01 9.03
CA SER A 12 5.89 -1.97 8.68
C SER A 12 6.35 -3.30 8.05
N ILE A 13 5.93 -4.44 8.62
CA ILE A 13 6.21 -5.77 8.07
C ILE A 13 5.56 -5.93 6.69
N LEU A 14 4.26 -5.58 6.58
CA LEU A 14 3.50 -5.69 5.33
C LEU A 14 4.15 -4.87 4.21
N SER A 15 4.57 -3.63 4.49
CA SER A 15 5.23 -2.76 3.51
C SER A 15 6.58 -3.28 3.00
N SER A 16 7.22 -4.15 3.78
CA SER A 16 8.54 -4.71 3.48
C SER A 16 8.47 -6.02 2.67
N LEU A 17 7.28 -6.57 2.45
CA LEU A 17 7.10 -7.80 1.66
C LEU A 17 7.31 -7.50 0.17
N SER A 18 8.09 -8.34 -0.52
CA SER A 18 8.33 -8.23 -1.96
C SER A 18 7.06 -8.41 -2.80
N THR A 19 6.06 -9.13 -2.29
CA THR A 19 4.73 -9.22 -2.89
C THR A 19 3.95 -7.91 -2.78
N PHE A 20 4.15 -7.14 -1.71
CA PHE A 20 3.48 -5.86 -1.50
C PHE A 20 4.04 -4.75 -2.40
N GLN A 21 5.32 -4.86 -2.80
CA GLN A 21 5.94 -3.93 -3.76
C GLN A 21 5.21 -3.91 -5.11
N LYS A 22 4.60 -5.03 -5.52
CA LYS A 22 3.83 -5.11 -6.77
C LYS A 22 2.50 -4.34 -6.73
N MET A 23 2.03 -3.97 -5.53
CA MET A 23 0.81 -3.17 -5.35
C MET A 23 1.10 -1.67 -5.25
N TRP A 24 2.38 -1.27 -5.24
CA TRP A 24 2.72 0.15 -5.19
C TRP A 24 2.22 0.88 -6.42
N THR A 25 1.53 1.98 -6.20
CA THR A 25 1.11 2.88 -7.27
C THR A 25 2.21 3.89 -7.51
N THR A 26 2.78 3.87 -8.71
CA THR A 26 3.78 4.84 -9.12
C THR A 26 3.16 6.21 -9.39
N LYS A 27 3.98 7.26 -9.36
CA LYS A 27 3.54 8.61 -9.71
C LYS A 27 2.95 8.69 -11.12
N GLN A 28 3.51 7.92 -12.07
CA GLN A 28 3.01 7.88 -13.44
C GLN A 28 1.61 7.27 -13.50
N GLU A 29 1.40 6.10 -12.88
CA GLU A 29 0.09 5.45 -12.86
C GLU A 29 -0.97 6.33 -12.18
N TYR A 30 -0.60 7.05 -11.11
CA TYR A 30 -1.50 7.99 -10.48
C TYR A 30 -1.87 9.18 -11.40
N ASN A 31 -0.91 9.70 -12.18
CA ASN A 31 -1.19 10.78 -13.13
C ASN A 31 -2.07 10.32 -14.29
N ASP A 32 -1.88 9.09 -14.78
CA ASP A 32 -2.56 8.56 -15.95
C ASP A 32 -4.00 8.11 -15.63
N PHE A 33 -4.20 7.48 -14.47
CA PHE A 33 -5.50 6.89 -14.08
C PHE A 33 -6.19 7.64 -12.94
N GLY A 34 -5.52 8.60 -12.31
CA GLY A 34 -6.04 9.32 -11.14
C GLY A 34 -6.30 8.39 -9.95
N PRO A 35 -7.20 8.80 -9.02
CA PRO A 35 -7.56 7.99 -7.86
C PRO A 35 -8.15 6.60 -8.19
N SER A 36 -8.64 6.39 -9.42
CA SER A 36 -9.23 5.12 -9.85
C SER A 36 -8.24 3.96 -9.86
N ILE A 37 -6.94 4.25 -9.98
CA ILE A 37 -5.88 3.23 -9.93
C ILE A 37 -5.87 2.43 -8.63
N MET A 38 -6.29 3.05 -7.53
CA MET A 38 -6.39 2.38 -6.23
C MET A 38 -7.38 1.21 -6.26
N HIS A 39 -8.49 1.37 -6.99
CA HIS A 39 -9.49 0.30 -7.15
C HIS A 39 -8.99 -0.86 -8.01
N ARG A 40 -7.92 -0.67 -8.78
CA ARG A 40 -7.33 -1.70 -9.62
C ARG A 40 -6.22 -2.47 -8.90
N ASN A 41 -5.53 -1.81 -7.98
CA ASN A 41 -4.37 -2.36 -7.28
C ASN A 41 -4.68 -2.91 -5.88
N PHE A 42 -5.74 -2.44 -5.23
CA PHE A 42 -6.04 -2.77 -3.82
C PHE A 42 -7.47 -3.28 -3.57
N LEU A 43 -8.37 -3.22 -4.55
CA LEU A 43 -9.72 -3.79 -4.51
C LEU A 43 -9.86 -4.87 -5.59
#